data_AF-A0A679GU71-F1
#
_entry.id   AF-A0A679GU71-F1
#
_cell.length_a   1.000
_cell.length_b   1.000
_cell.length_c   1.000
_cell.angle_alpha   90.00
_cell.angle_beta   90.00
_cell.angle_gamma   90.00
#
_symmetry.space_group_name_H-M   'P 1'
#
loop_
_entity.id
_entity.type
_entity.pdbx_description
1 polymer ?
#
loop_
_entity_poly.entity_id
_entity_poly.type
_entity_poly.pdbx_seq_one_letter_code
_entity_poly.pdbx_strand_id
1 'polypeptide(L)' 'MSKSALICLMVCVLCAFGLWLEPGETAWLAQALKIGLATSGVLLVLALLVGKRVKFDPVLR' A
#
# COMPACT_ATOMS: atom_id res chain seq x y z
N MET A 1 -14.13 2.30 -3.81
CA MET A 1 -12.66 2.28 -3.74
C MET A 1 -12.16 2.07 -5.15
N SER A 2 -11.17 2.85 -5.63
CA SER A 2 -10.63 2.64 -6.97
C SER A 2 -9.98 1.26 -7.06
N LYS A 3 -10.11 0.56 -8.20
CA LYS A 3 -9.46 -0.74 -8.45
C LYS A 3 -7.95 -0.67 -8.17
N SER A 4 -7.32 0.46 -8.49
CA SER A 4 -5.91 0.72 -8.25
C SER A 4 -5.53 0.77 -6.77
N ALA A 5 -6.42 1.29 -5.91
CA ALA A 5 -6.19 1.33 -4.46
C ALA A 5 -6.23 -0.08 -3.84
N LEU A 6 -7.08 -0.96 -4.35
CA LEU A 6 -7.13 -2.36 -3.92
C LEU A 6 -5.86 -3.13 -4.31
N ILE A 7 -5.33 -2.88 -5.51
CA ILE A 7 -4.07 -3.47 -5.95
C ILE A 7 -2.91 -2.97 -5.08
N CYS A 8 -2.83 -1.67 -4.81
CA CYS A 8 -1.82 -1.13 -3.90
C CYS A 8 -1.94 -1.73 -2.49
N LEU A 9 -3.17 -1.94 -2.01
CA LEU A 9 -3.43 -2.55 -0.71
C LEU A 9 -2.95 -4.00 -0.65
N MET A 10 -3.30 -4.81 -1.67
CA MET A 10 -2.83 -6.19 -1.79
C MET A 10 -1.31 -6.28 -1.76
N VAL A 11 -0.62 -5.44 -2.54
CA VAL A 11 0.85 -5.41 -2.59
C VAL A 11 1.44 -5.00 -1.24
N CYS A 12 0.87 -3.98 -0.59
CA CYS A 12 1.32 -3.53 0.73
C CYS A 12 1.17 -4.63 1.79
N VAL A 13 0.05 -5.36 1.78
CA VAL A 13 -0.21 -6.48 2.68
C VAL A 13 0.76 -7.63 2.41
N LEU A 14 1.02 -7.98 1.14
CA LEU A 14 1.99 -9.02 0.78
C LEU A 14 3.42 -8.67 1.23
N CYS A 15 3.85 -7.41 1.05
CA CYS A 15 5.17 -6.97 1.54
C CYS A 15 5.25 -7.00 3.07
N ALA A 16 4.18 -6.61 3.77
CA ALA A 16 4.12 -6.65 5.23
C ALA A 16 4.16 -8.09 5.76
N PHE A 17 3.41 -9.00 5.15
CA PHE A 17 3.42 -10.41 5.49
C PHE A 17 4.77 -11.06 5.18
N GLY A 18 5.40 -10.73 4.04
CA GLY A 18 6.75 -11.21 3.72
C GLY A 18 7.78 -10.79 4.78
N LEU A 19 7.73 -9.52 5.20
CA LEU A 19 8.58 -9.00 6.30
C LEU A 19 8.29 -9.64 7.65
N TRP A 20 7.04 -10.07 7.88
CA TRP A 20 6.63 -10.67 9.15
C TRP A 20 6.94 -12.18 9.22
N LEU A 21 6.91 -12.87 8.07
CA LEU A 21 7.28 -14.28 7.95
C LEU A 21 8.79 -14.52 7.91
N GLU A 22 9.60 -13.54 7.51
CA GLU A 22 11.05 -13.70 7.38
C GLU A 22 11.73 -13.60 8.76
N PRO A 23 12.22 -14.71 9.36
CA PRO A 23 12.84 -14.69 10.68
C PRO A 23 14.36 -14.45 10.63
N GLY A 24 14.97 -14.34 9.45
CA GLY A 24 16.41 -14.15 9.35
C GLY A 24 17.02 -14.56 8.02
N GLU A 25 18.22 -14.01 7.80
CA GLU A 25 19.28 -14.37 6.85
C GLU A 25 19.38 -13.65 5.50
N THR A 26 18.31 -13.15 4.88
CA THR A 26 18.45 -12.47 3.57
C THR A 26 18.32 -10.95 3.61
N ALA A 27 19.41 -10.28 4.01
CA ALA A 27 19.48 -8.81 4.13
C ALA A 27 19.00 -8.04 2.88
N TRP A 28 19.26 -8.57 1.68
CA TRP A 28 18.84 -7.96 0.42
C TRP A 28 17.33 -8.07 0.17
N LEU A 29 16.72 -9.17 0.60
CA LEU A 29 15.29 -9.48 0.42
C LEU A 29 14.45 -8.64 1.38
N ALA A 30 14.88 -8.55 2.64
CA ALA A 30 14.30 -7.67 3.64
C ALA A 30 14.38 -6.19 3.23
N GLN A 31 15.48 -5.75 2.60
CA GLN A 31 15.60 -4.39 2.07
C GLN A 31 14.62 -4.13 0.91
N ALA A 32 14.53 -5.06 -0.04
CA ALA A 32 13.59 -4.95 -1.15
C ALA A 32 12.13 -4.90 -0.66
N LEU A 33 11.76 -5.73 0.32
CA LEU A 33 10.43 -5.75 0.91
C LEU A 33 10.10 -4.44 1.65
N LYS A 34 11.06 -3.85 2.37
CA LYS A 34 10.88 -2.55 3.04
C LYS A 34 10.64 -1.42 2.03
N ILE A 35 11.40 -1.40 0.94
CA ILE A 35 11.25 -0.40 -0.13
C ILE A 35 9.89 -0.59 -0.83
N GLY A 36 9.52 -1.84 -1.13
CA GLY A 36 8.22 -2.20 -1.70
C GLY A 36 7.06 -1.80 -0.80
N LEU A 37 7.18 -2.02 0.51
CA LEU A 37 6.19 -1.61 1.50
C LEU A 37 6.06 -0.07 1.56
N ALA A 38 7.17 0.65 1.62
CA ALA A 38 7.17 2.11 1.69
C ALA A 38 6.54 2.72 0.43
N THR A 39 6.95 2.26 -0.75
CA THR A 39 6.42 2.76 -2.03
C THR A 39 4.94 2.41 -2.22
N SER A 40 4.54 1.15 -2.01
CA SER A 40 3.13 0.74 -2.11
C SER A 40 2.25 1.44 -1.07
N GLY A 41 2.76 1.69 0.14
CA GLY A 41 2.08 2.47 1.17
C GLY A 41 1.85 3.92 0.76
N VAL A 42 2.87 4.59 0.21
CA VAL A 42 2.72 5.97 -0.31
C VAL A 42 1.74 6.02 -1.47
N LEU A 43 1.83 5.07 -2.42
CA LEU A 43 0.88 4.99 -3.53
C LEU A 43 -0.55 4.73 -3.05
N LEU A 44 -0.73 3.90 -2.02
CA LEU A 44 -2.02 3.63 -1.41
C LEU A 44 -2.59 4.90 -0.76
N VAL A 45 -1.80 5.64 0.02
CA VAL A 45 -2.23 6.91 0.61
C VAL A 45 -2.63 7.91 -0.48
N LEU A 46 -1.83 8.04 -1.54
CA LEU A 46 -2.17 8.90 -2.69
C LEU A 46 -3.47 8.44 -3.37
N ALA A 47 -3.64 7.14 -3.61
CA ALA A 47 -4.85 6.60 -4.22
C ALA A 47 -6.09 6.81 -3.33
N LEU A 48 -5.95 6.71 -2.00
CA LEU A 48 -7.00 7.02 -1.04
C LEU A 48 -7.32 8.51 -0.98
N LEU A 49 -6.31 9.39 -1.04
CA LEU A 49 -6.50 10.84 -1.09
C LEU A 49 -7.21 11.26 -2.38
N VAL A 50 -6.81 10.72 -3.53
CA VAL A 50 -7.51 10.95 -4.82
C VAL A 50 -8.93 10.39 -4.77
N GLY A 51 -9.11 9.19 -4.23
CA GLY A 51 -10.43 8.57 -4.04
C GLY A 51 -11.34 9.34 -3.07
N LYS A 52 -10.77 9.97 -2.03
CA LYS A 52 -11.46 10.90 -1.14
C LYS A 52 -11.80 12.20 -1.86
N ARG A 53 -10.87 12.79 -2.63
CA ARG A 53 -11.08 13.98 -3.47
C ARG A 53 -12.26 13.82 -4.44
N VAL A 54 -12.45 12.63 -5.03
CA VAL A 54 -13.58 12.31 -5.92
C VAL A 54 -14.89 12.03 -5.15
N LYS A 55 -14.81 11.72 -3.86
CA LYS A 55 -15.96 11.47 -2.97
C LYS A 55 -16.19 12.60 -1.94
N PHE A 56 -15.68 13.82 -2.15
CA PHE A 56 -16.07 14.97 -1.32
C PHE A 56 -17.57 15.25 -1.58
N ASP A 57 -18.37 14.62 -0.73
CA ASP A 57 -19.75 14.89 -0.33
C ASP A 57 -20.82 15.05 -1.43
N PRO A 58 -21.57 13.97 -1.76
CA PRO A 58 -22.88 14.09 -2.40
C PRO A 58 -23.98 14.52 -1.40
N VAL A 59 -23.63 14.92 -0.18
CA VAL A 59 -24.59 15.37 0.85
C VAL A 59 -24.58 16.90 1.00
N LEU A 60 -23.61 17.58 0.39
CA LEU A 60 -23.59 19.05 0.20
C LEU A 60 -23.69 19.44 -1.29
N ARG A 61 -24.13 18.50 -2.15
CA ARG A 61 -24.61 18.76 -3.51
C ARG A 61 -25.87 17.97 -3.77
#